data_AF-A0A497NYT1-F1
#
_entry.id   AF-A0A497NYT1-F1
#
_cell.length_a   1.000
_cell.length_b   1.000
_cell.length_c   1.000
_cell.angle_alpha   90.00
_cell.angle_beta   90.00
_cell.angle_gamma   90.00
#
_symmetry.space_group_name_H-M   'P 1'
#
loop_
_entity.id
_entity.type
_entity.pdbx_description
1 polymer ?
#
loop_
_entity_poly.entity_id
_entity_poly.type
_entity_poly.pdbx_seq_one_letter_code
_entity_poly.pdbx_strand_id
1 'polypeptide(L)'
;MNDVGVEYFRMFPKTFYRERLKDLSAEVRIDGDRVIVEFDYFDEQYLLVPLFKDTNEKLEKRGTCPYVPWLGNRKLDIQFMDNVA
;
A
#
# COMPACT_ATOMS: atom_id res chain seq x y z
N MET A 1 -21.23 -6.50 0.29
CA MET A 1 -19.97 -5.87 0.71
C MET A 1 -19.17 -5.66 -0.57
N ASN A 2 -19.15 -4.45 -1.11
CA ASN A 2 -18.42 -4.18 -2.36
C ASN A 2 -16.93 -4.25 -2.05
N ASP A 3 -16.25 -5.20 -2.70
CA ASP A 3 -14.80 -5.30 -2.63
C ASP A 3 -14.21 -4.17 -3.48
N VAL A 4 -13.84 -3.10 -2.79
CA VAL A 4 -13.23 -1.90 -3.35
C VAL A 4 -11.98 -2.27 -4.20
N GLY A 5 -11.28 -3.35 -3.87
CA GLY A 5 -10.16 -3.85 -4.66
C GLY A 5 -10.56 -4.36 -6.05
N VAL A 6 -11.76 -4.94 -6.18
CA VAL A 6 -12.30 -5.42 -7.48
C VAL A 6 -12.77 -4.25 -8.35
N GLU A 7 -13.32 -3.19 -7.75
CA GLU A 7 -13.71 -1.99 -8.48
C GLU A 7 -12.48 -1.26 -9.05
N TYR A 8 -11.37 -1.18 -8.30
CA TYR A 8 -10.13 -0.58 -8.80
C TYR A 8 -9.40 -1.42 -9.85
N PHE A 9 -9.45 -2.75 -9.76
CA PHE A 9 -8.83 -3.63 -10.76
C PHE A 9 -9.44 -3.43 -12.17
N ARG A 10 -10.69 -2.95 -12.24
CA ARG A 10 -11.42 -2.73 -13.51
C ARG A 10 -11.13 -1.37 -14.16
N MET A 11 -10.51 -0.42 -13.46
CA MET A 11 -10.01 0.80 -14.10
C MET A 11 -8.72 0.47 -14.86
N PHE A 12 -8.62 0.89 -16.13
CA PHE A 12 -7.40 0.71 -16.91
C PHE A 12 -6.19 1.28 -16.14
N PRO A 13 -5.14 0.48 -15.88
CA PRO A 13 -4.00 0.89 -15.04
C PRO A 13 -3.26 2.13 -15.54
N LYS A 14 -3.47 2.57 -16.79
CA LYS A 14 -2.82 3.79 -17.29
C LYS A 14 -3.52 5.08 -16.88
N THR A 15 -4.86 5.08 -16.77
CA THR A 15 -5.63 6.30 -16.46
C THR A 15 -5.67 6.56 -14.97
N PHE A 16 -5.91 5.52 -14.17
CA PHE A 16 -5.96 5.63 -12.70
C PHE A 16 -4.65 6.20 -12.14
N TYR A 17 -3.50 5.60 -12.47
CA TYR A 17 -2.21 6.03 -11.93
C TYR A 17 -1.80 7.42 -12.40
N ARG A 18 -2.20 7.83 -13.62
CA ARG A 18 -1.81 9.13 -14.19
C ARG A 18 -2.72 10.27 -13.78
N GLU A 19 -3.98 10.00 -13.44
CA GLU A 19 -4.95 11.02 -13.06
C GLU A 19 -5.10 11.16 -11.55
N ARG A 20 -4.91 10.08 -10.78
CA ARG A 20 -5.20 10.00 -9.34
C ARG A 20 -3.98 9.76 -8.46
N LEU A 21 -2.84 9.42 -9.05
CA LEU A 21 -1.60 9.14 -8.32
C LEU A 21 -0.42 9.91 -8.91
N LYS A 22 -0.71 11.03 -9.59
CA LYS A 22 0.30 11.93 -10.09
C LYS A 22 1.06 12.50 -8.90
N ASP A 23 2.38 12.41 -8.98
CA ASP A 23 3.30 12.98 -8.00
C ASP A 23 3.30 12.31 -6.61
N LEU A 24 3.02 11.00 -6.55
CA LEU A 24 3.33 10.21 -5.35
C LEU A 24 4.83 10.21 -5.06
N SER A 25 5.21 10.78 -3.94
CA SER A 25 6.51 10.59 -3.30
C SER A 25 6.38 9.62 -2.14
N ALA A 26 7.40 8.77 -1.99
CA ALA A 26 7.49 7.83 -0.88
C ALA A 26 8.95 7.67 -0.45
N GLU A 27 9.15 7.55 0.85
CA GLU A 27 10.40 7.11 1.44
C GLU A 27 10.37 5.60 1.66
N VAL A 28 11.51 4.95 1.45
CA VAL A 28 11.68 3.52 1.73
C VAL A 28 12.75 3.33 2.80
N ARG A 29 12.38 2.70 3.90
CA ARG A 29 13.29 2.35 4.99
C ARG A 29 13.17 0.88 5.38
N ILE A 30 14.24 0.34 5.95
CA ILE A 30 14.26 -1.01 6.52
C ILE A 30 14.25 -0.86 8.04
N ASP A 31 13.30 -1.52 8.70
CA ASP A 31 13.20 -1.59 10.15
C ASP A 31 13.03 -3.05 10.59
N GLY A 32 14.11 -3.66 11.07
CA GLY A 32 14.13 -5.06 11.48
C GLY A 32 13.70 -6.02 10.37
N ASP A 33 12.57 -6.71 10.61
CA ASP A 33 11.95 -7.69 9.71
C ASP A 33 11.04 -7.05 8.65
N ARG A 34 10.98 -5.72 8.57
CA ARG A 34 10.07 -4.96 7.70
C ARG A 34 10.82 -4.07 6.72
N VAL A 35 10.26 -3.98 5.51
CA VAL A 35 10.49 -2.89 4.58
C VAL A 35 9.28 -1.97 4.66
N ILE A 36 9.50 -0.73 5.07
CA ILE A 36 8.47 0.28 5.21
C ILE A 36 8.53 1.19 3.98
N VAL A 37 7.42 1.30 3.28
CA VAL A 37 7.19 2.28 2.21
C VAL A 37 6.21 3.32 2.76
N GLU A 38 6.71 4.51 3.06
CA GLU A 38 5.94 5.60 3.66
C GLU A 38 5.66 6.63 2.57
N PHE A 39 4.41 6.76 2.15
CA PHE A 39 3.99 7.77 1.20
C PHE A 39 3.80 9.11 1.91
N ASP A 40 4.28 10.19 1.28
CA ASP A 40 3.93 11.55 1.66
C ASP A 40 2.41 11.75 1.55
N TYR A 41 1.86 12.74 2.24
CA TYR A 41 0.44 13.04 2.18
C TYR A 41 -0.01 13.39 0.76
N PHE A 42 -1.12 12.80 0.31
CA PHE A 42 -1.83 13.20 -0.91
C PHE A 42 -3.34 13.10 -0.72
N ASP A 43 -4.10 13.96 -1.41
CA ASP A 43 -5.55 14.13 -1.23
C ASP A 43 -6.34 12.82 -1.36
N GLU A 44 -5.86 11.91 -2.20
CA GLU A 44 -6.56 10.67 -2.57
C GLU A 44 -6.09 9.45 -1.75
N GLN A 45 -5.29 9.65 -0.70
CA GLN A 45 -4.77 8.55 0.13
C GLN A 45 -5.86 7.71 0.79
N TYR A 46 -7.03 8.30 1.06
CA TYR A 46 -8.19 7.60 1.61
C TYR A 46 -8.68 6.44 0.72
N LEU A 47 -8.34 6.45 -0.58
CA LEU A 47 -8.65 5.36 -1.51
C LEU A 47 -7.72 4.16 -1.30
N LEU A 48 -6.45 4.41 -0.95
CA LEU A 48 -5.40 3.39 -0.83
C LEU A 48 -5.22 2.87 0.60
N VAL A 49 -5.43 3.72 1.61
CA VAL A 49 -5.31 3.35 3.03
C VAL A 49 -6.07 2.06 3.35
N PRO A 50 -7.36 1.88 2.99
CA PRO A 50 -8.09 0.66 3.32
C PRO A 50 -7.53 -0.61 2.64
N LEU A 51 -6.89 -0.46 1.47
CA LEU A 51 -6.29 -1.57 0.73
C LEU A 51 -5.05 -2.08 1.47
N PHE A 52 -4.17 -1.16 1.86
CA PHE A 52 -2.84 -1.49 2.38
C PHE A 52 -2.75 -1.55 3.90
N LYS A 53 -3.70 -0.94 4.63
CA LYS A 53 -3.78 -1.07 6.08
C LYS A 53 -3.88 -2.54 6.48
N ASP A 54 -3.06 -2.94 7.44
CA ASP A 54 -2.98 -4.29 8.00
C ASP A 54 -2.74 -5.39 6.93
N THR A 55 -2.02 -5.07 5.84
CA THR A 55 -1.74 -6.01 4.74
C THR A 55 -1.17 -7.33 5.23
N ASN A 56 -0.18 -7.28 6.14
CA ASN A 56 0.47 -8.48 6.66
C ASN A 56 -0.51 -9.37 7.43
N GLU A 57 -1.39 -8.79 8.24
CA GLU A 57 -2.45 -9.55 8.92
C GLU A 57 -3.46 -10.14 7.94
N LYS A 58 -3.84 -9.39 6.90
CA LYS A 58 -4.77 -9.86 5.86
C LYS A 58 -4.19 -11.06 5.11
N LEU A 59 -2.89 -11.07 4.83
CA LEU A 59 -2.18 -12.19 4.22
C LEU A 59 -2.16 -13.41 5.14
N GLU A 60 -1.76 -13.22 6.41
CA GLU A 60 -1.72 -14.28 7.42
C GLU A 60 -3.10 -14.92 7.62
N LYS A 61 -4.17 -14.10 7.72
CA LYS A 61 -5.57 -14.57 7.83
C LYS A 61 -6.03 -15.40 6.62
N ARG A 62 -5.41 -15.20 5.45
CA ARG A 62 -5.67 -15.97 4.22
C ARG A 62 -4.74 -17.18 4.07
N GLY A 63 -3.93 -17.51 5.08
CA GLY A 63 -2.93 -18.58 5.01
C GLY A 63 -1.77 -18.28 4.05
N THR A 64 -1.59 -17.01 3.67
CA THR A 64 -0.50 -16.57 2.80
C THR A 64 0.64 -16.03 3.64
N CYS A 65 1.87 -16.47 3.37
CA CYS A 65 3.05 -15.97 4.06
C CYS A 65 3.28 -14.48 3.72
N PRO A 66 3.37 -13.58 4.71
CA PRO A 66 3.61 -12.16 4.46
C PRO A 66 5.07 -11.83 4.14
N TYR A 67 6.00 -12.78 4.35
CA TYR A 67 7.41 -12.58 4.06
C TYR A 67 7.69 -12.71 2.58
N VAL A 68 8.34 -11.69 2.02
CA VAL A 68 8.63 -11.59 0.60
C VAL A 68 10.09 -11.99 0.35
N PRO A 69 10.37 -13.08 -0.39
CA PRO A 69 11.74 -13.58 -0.55
C PRO A 69 12.70 -12.59 -1.21
N TRP A 70 12.23 -11.87 -2.22
CA TRP A 70 13.03 -10.88 -2.94
C TRP A 70 13.21 -9.56 -2.17
N LEU A 71 12.57 -9.40 -1.00
CA LEU A 71 12.86 -8.34 -0.02
C LEU A 71 13.83 -8.83 1.08
N GLY A 72 14.52 -9.95 0.85
CA GLY A 72 15.40 -10.59 1.83
C GLY A 72 14.62 -11.24 2.97
N ASN A 73 13.50 -11.89 2.64
CA ASN A 73 12.55 -12.50 3.58
C ASN A 73 12.06 -11.50 4.64
N ARG A 74 11.60 -10.33 4.20
CA ARG A 74 10.99 -9.29 5.06
C ARG A 74 9.52 -9.10 4.74
N LYS A 75 8.76 -8.57 5.70
CA LYS A 75 7.39 -8.11 5.49
C LYS A 75 7.39 -6.74 4.80
N LEU A 76 6.34 -6.44 4.05
CA LEU A 76 6.14 -5.13 3.44
C LEU A 76 5.08 -4.38 4.24
N ASP A 77 5.43 -3.21 4.78
CA ASP A 77 4.50 -2.30 5.43
C ASP A 77 4.35 -1.05 4.57
N ILE A 78 3.12 -0.70 4.22
CA ILE A 78 2.80 0.52 3.48
C ILE A 78 2.13 1.49 4.44
N GLN A 79 2.72 2.67 4.59
CA GLN A 79 2.31 3.73 5.50
C GLN A 79 1.96 4.98 4.68
N PHE A 80 1.08 5.80 5.23
CA PHE A 80 0.63 7.06 4.63
C PHE A 80 0.78 8.13 5.70
N MET A 81 1.49 9.21 5.39
CA MET A 81 1.61 10.32 6.33
C MET A 81 0.27 11.02 6.50
N ASP A 82 -0.01 11.43 7.75
CA ASP A 82 -1.11 12.34 8.01
C ASP A 82 -0.76 13.75 7.51
N ASN A 83 -1.77 14.54 7.15
CA ASN A 83 -1.56 15.95 6.83
C ASN A 83 -1.13 16.68 8.11
N VAL A 84 0.17 16.98 8.21
CA VAL A 84 0.71 17.77 9.32
C VAL A 84 0.40 19.23 9.03
N ALA A 85 -0.79 19.68 9.43
CA ALA A 85 -1.21 21.08 9.40
C ALA A 85 -0.42 21.94 10.41
#